data_AF-A0A3B9EPY4-F1
#
_entry.id   AF-A0A3B9EPY4-F1
#
_cell.length_a   1.000
_cell.length_b   1.000
_cell.length_c   1.000
_cell.angle_alpha   90.00
_cell.angle_beta   90.00
_cell.angle_gamma   90.00
#
_symmetry.space_group_name_H-M   'P 1'
#
loop_
_entity.id
_entity.type
_entity.pdbx_description
1 polymer ?
#
loop_
_entity_poly.entity_id
_entity_poly.type
_entity_poly.pdbx_seq_one_letter_code
_entity_poly.pdbx_strand_id
1 'polypeptide(L)'
;MIEAIEKLYVGTGNKVGALVIPVGLAFEEAHKQRPNLDLQQTYDGSHPNLHGTYLAACVVFASLYGQSPVGNAYDYFGKVDKDMAAFLQKVAETTVNGFFGRK
;
A
#
# COMPACT_ATOMS: atom_id res chain seq x y z
N MET A 1 -12.46 11.47 3.83
CA MET A 1 -11.51 11.33 4.95
C MET A 1 -10.07 11.19 4.46
N ILE A 2 -9.79 10.22 3.57
CA ILE A 2 -8.43 9.96 3.08
C ILE A 2 -7.78 11.17 2.39
N GLU A 3 -8.52 11.95 1.59
CA GLU A 3 -8.01 13.17 0.94
C GLU A 3 -7.46 14.22 1.93
N ALA A 4 -8.12 14.39 3.08
CA ALA A 4 -7.68 15.35 4.09
C ALA A 4 -6.39 14.87 4.78
N ILE A 5 -6.30 13.57 5.04
CA ILE A 5 -5.12 12.91 5.60
C ILE A 5 -3.95 13.03 4.61
N GLU A 6 -4.18 12.66 3.35
CA GLU A 6 -3.19 12.77 2.28
C GLU A 6 -2.61 14.19 2.18
N LYS A 7 -3.46 15.21 2.05
CA LYS A 7 -3.03 16.62 1.97
C LYS A 7 -2.17 17.03 3.16
N LEU A 8 -2.53 16.60 4.37
CA LEU A 8 -1.77 16.88 5.58
C LEU A 8 -0.39 16.22 5.55
N TYR A 9 -0.31 14.92 5.24
CA TYR A 9 0.96 14.18 5.21
C TYR A 9 1.87 14.69 4.09
N VAL A 10 1.35 14.88 2.87
CA VAL A 10 2.12 15.41 1.73
C VAL A 10 2.61 16.82 2.00
N GLY A 11 1.72 17.72 2.45
CA GLY A 11 2.09 19.09 2.77
C GLY A 11 3.16 19.18 3.86
N THR A 12 3.03 18.37 4.92
CA THR A 12 4.01 18.32 6.01
C THR A 12 5.33 17.72 5.55
N GLY A 13 5.29 16.59 4.82
CA GLY A 13 6.48 15.94 4.27
C GLY A 13 7.29 16.89 3.38
N ASN A 14 6.61 17.60 2.47
CA ASN A 14 7.24 18.62 1.63
C ASN A 14 7.86 19.76 2.46
N LYS A 15 7.17 20.23 3.51
CA LYS A 15 7.66 21.31 4.39
C LYS A 15 8.94 20.94 5.13
N VAL A 16 9.09 19.68 5.53
CA VAL A 16 10.25 19.21 6.32
C VAL A 16 11.29 18.45 5.49
N GLY A 17 11.08 18.31 4.18
CA GLY A 17 11.96 17.55 3.29
C GLY A 17 11.95 16.04 3.56
N ALA A 18 10.83 15.48 4.04
CA ALA A 18 10.67 14.06 4.30
C ALA A 18 9.90 13.35 3.18
N LEU A 19 10.33 12.13 2.86
CA LEU A 19 9.62 11.23 1.96
C LEU A 19 8.31 10.75 2.62
N VAL A 20 7.20 10.80 1.88
CA VAL A 20 5.92 10.25 2.32
C VAL A 20 5.70 8.90 1.63
N ILE A 21 5.39 7.87 2.42
CA ILE A 21 5.08 6.53 1.90
C ILE A 21 3.55 6.38 1.81
N PRO A 22 2.95 6.19 0.62
CA PRO A 22 1.51 6.34 0.39
C PRO A 22 0.68 5.09 0.75
N VAL A 23 0.86 4.52 1.95
CA VAL A 23 0.14 3.29 2.37
C VAL A 23 -1.38 3.48 2.39
N GLY A 24 -1.85 4.61 2.92
CA GLY A 24 -3.29 4.90 2.99
C GLY A 24 -3.96 4.96 1.61
N LEU A 25 -3.26 5.51 0.60
CA LEU A 25 -3.75 5.54 -0.78
C LEU A 25 -3.80 4.14 -1.40
N ALA A 26 -2.84 3.27 -1.06
CA ALA A 26 -2.85 1.89 -1.54
C ALA A 26 -4.01 1.07 -0.93
N PHE A 27 -4.35 1.30 0.34
CA PHE A 27 -5.51 0.68 0.97
C PHE A 27 -6.81 1.16 0.31
N GLU A 28 -6.93 2.46 0.04
CA GLU A 28 -8.07 3.00 -0.69
C GLU A 28 -8.20 2.39 -2.08
N GLU A 29 -7.10 2.28 -2.83
CA GLU A 29 -7.08 1.68 -4.16
C GLU A 29 -7.44 0.19 -4.15
N ALA A 30 -6.92 -0.57 -3.18
CA ALA A 30 -7.29 -1.96 -3.00
C ALA A 30 -8.80 -2.13 -2.75
N HIS A 31 -9.40 -1.30 -1.89
CA HIS A 31 -10.84 -1.33 -1.61
C HIS A 31 -11.66 -0.88 -2.83
N LYS A 32 -11.20 0.10 -3.61
CA LYS A 32 -11.85 0.52 -4.87
C LYS A 32 -11.92 -0.65 -5.86
N GLN A 33 -10.83 -1.40 -6.01
CA GLN A 33 -10.77 -2.54 -6.93
C GLN A 33 -11.48 -3.79 -6.39
N ARG A 34 -11.44 -4.03 -5.07
CA ARG A 34 -12.08 -5.16 -4.39
C ARG A 34 -12.82 -4.70 -3.13
N PRO A 35 -14.09 -4.28 -3.24
CA PRO A 35 -14.85 -3.73 -2.11
C PRO A 35 -15.06 -4.69 -0.92
N ASN A 36 -14.99 -5.99 -1.15
CA ASN A 36 -15.16 -7.03 -0.12
C ASN A 36 -13.83 -7.55 0.46
N LEU A 37 -12.69 -6.93 0.12
CA LEU A 37 -11.40 -7.31 0.66
C LEU A 37 -11.17 -6.63 2.01
N ASP A 38 -11.08 -7.43 3.06
CA ASP A 38 -10.66 -6.92 4.36
C ASP A 38 -9.13 -6.73 4.41
N LEU A 39 -8.67 -5.51 4.65
CA LEU A 39 -7.26 -5.19 4.92
C LEU A 39 -6.99 -4.84 6.38
N GLN A 40 -8.03 -4.56 7.14
CA GLN A 40 -7.97 -4.26 8.58
C GLN A 40 -8.45 -5.45 9.40
N GLN A 41 -8.08 -5.45 10.68
CA GLN A 41 -8.62 -6.35 11.67
C GLN A 41 -10.10 -6.04 11.90
N THR A 42 -10.93 -7.07 11.94
CA THR A 42 -12.39 -6.92 12.06
C THR A 42 -12.84 -6.37 13.42
N TYR A 43 -12.01 -6.49 14.45
CA TYR A 43 -12.35 -6.06 15.81
C TYR A 43 -12.10 -4.57 16.08
N ASP A 44 -11.36 -3.86 15.22
CA ASP A 44 -11.07 -2.43 15.39
C ASP A 44 -11.18 -1.58 14.12
N GLY A 45 -11.24 -2.21 12.94
CA GLY A 45 -11.33 -1.51 11.66
C GLY A 45 -10.13 -0.62 11.34
N SER A 46 -9.00 -0.77 12.04
CA SER A 46 -7.85 0.13 12.00
C SER A 46 -6.54 -0.60 11.80
N HIS A 47 -6.20 -1.56 12.67
CA HIS A 47 -4.92 -2.27 12.55
C HIS A 47 -4.92 -3.11 11.27
N PRO A 48 -3.82 -3.14 10.50
CA PRO A 48 -3.76 -3.99 9.32
C PRO A 48 -3.81 -5.46 9.72
N ASN A 49 -4.57 -6.26 8.97
CA ASN A 49 -4.49 -7.72 9.06
C ASN A 49 -3.28 -8.24 8.25
N LEU A 50 -3.21 -9.55 7.98
CA LEU A 50 -2.11 -10.13 7.21
C LEU A 50 -1.99 -9.50 5.81
N HIS A 51 -3.09 -9.39 5.06
CA HIS A 51 -3.08 -8.81 3.71
C HIS A 51 -2.80 -7.31 3.74
N GLY A 52 -3.36 -6.58 4.70
CA GLY A 52 -3.05 -5.16 4.90
C GLY A 52 -1.57 -4.92 5.21
N THR A 53 -0.98 -5.76 6.05
CA THR A 53 0.46 -5.67 6.39
C THR A 53 1.32 -5.99 5.18
N TYR A 54 0.95 -7.00 4.39
CA TYR A 54 1.64 -7.36 3.16
C TYR A 54 1.60 -6.22 2.12
N LEU A 55 0.43 -5.61 1.92
CA LEU A 55 0.29 -4.44 1.04
C LEU A 55 1.15 -3.27 1.52
N ALA A 56 1.09 -2.94 2.81
CA ALA A 56 1.90 -1.87 3.39
C ALA A 56 3.40 -2.12 3.18
N ALA A 57 3.87 -3.35 3.36
CA ALA A 57 5.26 -3.72 3.11
C ALA A 57 5.66 -3.54 1.64
N CYS A 58 4.79 -3.92 0.69
CA CYS A 58 5.03 -3.69 -0.74
C CYS A 58 5.15 -2.19 -1.08
N VAL A 59 4.28 -1.35 -0.49
CA VAL A 59 4.32 0.11 -0.69
C VAL A 59 5.59 0.71 -0.11
N VAL A 60 6.00 0.29 1.10
CA VAL A 60 7.26 0.72 1.72
C VAL A 60 8.45 0.35 0.83
N PHE A 61 8.53 -0.91 0.39
CA PHE A 61 9.60 -1.39 -0.48
C PHE A 61 9.68 -0.56 -1.77
N ALA A 62 8.57 -0.41 -2.48
CA ALA A 62 8.54 0.33 -3.74
C ALA A 62 8.86 1.81 -3.55
N SER A 63 8.42 2.42 -2.44
CA SER A 63 8.69 3.83 -2.15
C SER A 63 10.17 4.09 -1.89
N LEU A 64 10.80 3.25 -1.05
CA LEU A 64 12.19 3.41 -0.63
C LEU A 64 13.19 3.02 -1.72
N TYR A 65 12.95 1.92 -2.42
CA TYR A 65 13.92 1.37 -3.38
C TYR A 65 13.65 1.76 -4.82
N GLY A 66 12.48 2.33 -5.14
CA GLY A 66 12.11 2.62 -6.52
C GLY A 66 11.97 1.38 -7.40
N GLN A 67 11.80 0.20 -6.79
CA GLN A 67 11.67 -1.08 -7.47
C GLN A 67 10.22 -1.56 -7.44
N SER A 68 9.82 -2.27 -8.49
CA SER A 68 8.51 -2.91 -8.51
C SER A 68 8.47 -4.06 -7.49
N PRO A 69 7.43 -4.14 -6.63
CA PRO A 69 7.20 -5.31 -5.80
C PRO A 69 6.58 -6.47 -6.59
N VAL A 70 6.15 -6.25 -7.83
CA VAL A 70 5.48 -7.26 -8.68
C VAL A 70 6.47 -8.36 -9.04
N GLY A 71 6.06 -9.60 -8.81
CA GLY A 71 6.88 -10.79 -9.05
C GLY A 71 7.81 -11.15 -7.90
N ASN A 72 7.76 -10.42 -6.77
CA ASN A 72 8.44 -10.85 -5.55
C ASN A 72 7.85 -12.19 -5.08
N ALA A 73 8.71 -13.18 -4.83
CA ALA A 73 8.32 -14.54 -4.50
C ALA A 73 7.94 -14.74 -3.01
N TYR A 74 8.14 -13.74 -2.16
CA TYR A 74 7.79 -13.85 -0.75
C TYR A 74 6.27 -13.79 -0.54
N ASP A 75 5.72 -14.82 0.10
CA ASP A 75 4.28 -15.04 0.28
C ASP A 75 3.90 -15.25 1.77
N TYR A 76 4.75 -14.77 2.68
CA TYR A 76 4.64 -15.01 4.13
C TYR A 76 4.52 -16.49 4.48
N PHE A 77 5.47 -17.30 3.99
CA PHE A 77 5.54 -18.75 4.24
C PHE A 77 4.27 -19.48 3.78
N GLY A 78 3.74 -19.10 2.61
CA GLY A 78 2.54 -19.68 2.00
C GLY A 78 1.21 -19.23 2.61
N LYS A 79 1.20 -18.23 3.50
CA LYS A 79 -0.03 -17.72 4.14
C LYS A 79 -0.73 -16.63 3.33
N VAL A 80 -0.03 -15.99 2.40
CA VAL A 80 -0.65 -15.10 1.41
C VAL A 80 -0.72 -15.88 0.10
N ASP A 81 -1.94 -16.18 -0.35
CA ASP A 81 -2.14 -16.89 -1.63
C ASP A 81 -1.51 -16.11 -2.80
N LYS A 82 -1.04 -16.82 -3.83
CA LYS A 82 -0.32 -16.23 -4.97
C LYS A 82 -1.14 -15.18 -5.72
N ASP A 83 -2.44 -15.39 -5.90
CA ASP A 83 -3.30 -14.45 -6.60
C ASP A 83 -3.54 -13.20 -5.75
N MET A 84 -3.63 -13.38 -4.42
CA MET A 84 -3.71 -12.26 -3.49
C MET A 84 -2.39 -11.48 -3.46
N ALA A 85 -1.24 -12.17 -3.39
CA ALA A 85 0.08 -11.54 -3.42
C ALA A 85 0.28 -10.72 -4.69
N ALA A 86 -0.03 -11.30 -5.87
CA ALA A 86 0.07 -10.61 -7.15
C ALA A 86 -0.84 -9.37 -7.21
N PHE A 87 -2.06 -9.48 -6.71
CA PHE A 87 -2.98 -8.35 -6.61
C PHE A 87 -2.42 -7.22 -5.73
N LEU A 88 -2.00 -7.53 -4.50
CA LEU A 88 -1.50 -6.53 -3.54
C LEU A 88 -0.18 -5.89 -4.04
N GLN A 89 0.70 -6.67 -4.67
CA GLN A 89 1.90 -6.14 -5.32
C GLN A 89 1.54 -5.14 -6.43
N LYS A 90 0.55 -5.47 -7.27
CA LYS A 90 0.15 -4.59 -8.38
C LYS A 90 -0.51 -3.30 -7.90
N VAL A 91 -1.33 -3.38 -6.85
CA VAL A 91 -1.88 -2.18 -6.19
C VAL A 91 -0.75 -1.31 -5.67
N ALA A 92 0.20 -1.88 -4.92
CA ALA A 92 1.34 -1.12 -4.40
C ALA A 92 2.16 -0.45 -5.50
N GLU A 93 2.49 -1.17 -6.59
CA GLU A 93 3.20 -0.61 -7.75
C GLU A 93 2.45 0.59 -8.35
N THR A 94 1.16 0.41 -8.62
CA THR A 94 0.33 1.42 -9.28
C THR A 94 0.20 2.66 -8.42
N THR A 95 -0.06 2.48 -7.11
CA THR A 95 -0.16 3.59 -6.16
C THR A 95 1.17 4.35 -6.05
N VAL A 96 2.29 3.65 -5.88
CA VAL A 96 3.60 4.30 -5.71
C VAL A 96 4.04 5.01 -6.98
N ASN A 97 3.82 4.42 -8.15
CA ASN A 97 4.13 5.05 -9.43
C ASN A 97 3.28 6.29 -9.68
N GLY A 98 1.97 6.20 -9.41
CA GLY A 98 1.07 7.36 -9.49
C GLY A 98 1.46 8.48 -8.51
N PHE A 99 1.76 8.12 -7.26
CA PHE A 99 2.09 9.08 -6.20
C PHE A 99 3.40 9.85 -6.47
N PHE A 100 4.43 9.16 -6.98
CA PHE A 100 5.72 9.79 -7.29
C PHE A 100 5.90 10.19 -8.77
N GLY A 101 4.91 9.95 -9.63
CA GLY A 101 5.02 10.19 -11.08
C GLY A 101 6.07 9.32 -11.78
N ARG A 102 6.30 8.10 -11.30
CA ARG A 102 7.27 7.14 -11.89
C ARG A 102 6.60 6.41 -13.07
N LYS A 103 7.39 6.12 -14.12
CA LYS A 103 6.96 5.36 -15.30
C LYS A 103 7.22 3.89 -15.12
#